data_AF-A0A1M3MN10-F1
#
_entry.id   AF-A0A1M3MN10-F1
#
_cell.length_a   1.000
_cell.length_b   1.000
_cell.length_c   1.000
_cell.angle_alpha   90.00
_cell.angle_beta   90.00
_cell.angle_gamma   90.00
#
_symmetry.space_group_name_H-M   'P 1'
#
loop_
_entity.id
_entity.type
_entity.pdbx_description
1 polymer ?
#
loop_
_entity_poly.entity_id
_entity_poly.type
_entity_poly.pdbx_seq_one_letter_code
_entity_poly.pdbx_strand_id
1 'polypeptide(L)'
;MNRNFLFFVSATVLVALAACGKGDDDKATASNDAAKPAAAAAPAPEKKGPDLVKALSSKAGVITPEEKAAAIARARANAQAAAQAVGQDATQIAAAGDAAAAAAQRSFDERQAETQAQ
;
A
#
# COMPACT_ATOMS: atom_id res chain seq x y z
N MET A 1 30.33 -14.47 -24.53
CA MET A 1 29.78 -13.25 -23.89
C MET A 1 30.54 -12.97 -22.60
N ASN A 2 31.12 -11.79 -22.45
CA ASN A 2 31.97 -11.43 -21.31
C ASN A 2 31.11 -10.81 -20.19
N ARG A 3 31.05 -11.47 -19.03
CA ARG A 3 30.10 -11.20 -17.94
C ARG A 3 30.34 -9.85 -17.22
N ASN A 4 31.45 -9.17 -17.51
CA ASN A 4 31.78 -7.85 -16.96
C ASN A 4 31.04 -6.68 -17.62
N PHE A 5 30.39 -6.87 -18.78
CA PHE A 5 29.69 -5.75 -19.45
C PHE A 5 28.35 -5.40 -18.79
N LEU A 6 27.74 -6.35 -18.06
CA LEU A 6 26.46 -6.14 -17.37
C LEU A 6 26.59 -5.19 -16.17
N PHE A 7 27.77 -5.10 -15.55
CA PHE A 7 28.00 -4.23 -14.40
C PHE A 7 28.08 -2.74 -14.79
N PHE A 8 28.53 -2.43 -16.00
CA PHE A 8 28.67 -1.05 -16.47
C PHE A 8 27.32 -0.41 -16.84
N VAL A 9 26.34 -1.21 -17.26
CA VAL A 9 25.00 -0.71 -17.63
C VAL A 9 24.17 -0.35 -16.39
N SER A 10 24.37 -1.02 -15.25
CA SER A 10 23.67 -0.70 -14.01
C SER A 10 24.15 0.59 -13.35
N ALA A 11 25.40 1.00 -13.58
CA ALA A 11 25.97 2.19 -12.95
C ALA A 11 25.52 3.51 -13.59
N THR A 12 25.22 3.52 -14.90
CA THR A 12 24.84 4.73 -15.63
C THR A 12 23.41 5.20 -15.36
N VAL A 13 22.49 4.31 -14.96
CA VAL A 13 21.12 4.67 -14.60
C VAL A 13 21.05 5.50 -13.31
N LEU A 14 21.99 5.28 -12.38
CA LEU A 14 22.04 6.01 -11.11
C LEU A 14 22.55 7.45 -11.25
N VAL A 15 23.34 7.76 -12.28
CA VAL A 15 23.90 9.11 -12.51
C VAL A 15 22.90 10.03 -13.24
N ALA A 16 21.96 9.48 -14.01
CA ALA A 16 20.96 10.27 -14.72
C ALA A 16 19.87 10.86 -13.78
N LEU A 17 19.57 10.20 -12.66
CA LEU A 17 18.55 10.68 -11.70
C LEU A 17 19.01 11.85 -10.83
N ALA A 18 20.32 12.03 -10.65
CA ALA A 18 20.89 13.10 -9.82
C ALA A 18 21.09 14.43 -10.56
N ALA A 19 20.86 14.48 -11.88
CA ALA A 19 21.05 15.66 -12.72
C ALA A 19 19.75 16.34 -13.17
N CYS A 20 18.57 15.89 -12.73
CA CYS A 20 17.30 16.61 -12.91
C CYS A 20 16.95 17.48 -11.70
N GLY A 21 17.97 18.10 -11.08
CA GLY A 21 17.81 18.94 -9.89
C GLY A 21 18.58 20.25 -10.04
N LYS A 22 18.02 21.23 -10.77
CA LYS A 22 18.31 22.66 -10.53
C LYS A 22 17.33 23.59 -11.27
N GLY A 23 16.56 24.38 -10.53
CA GLY A 23 15.77 25.50 -11.05
C GLY A 23 14.66 25.99 -10.09
N ASP A 24 15.05 26.68 -8.99
CA ASP A 24 14.23 27.68 -8.28
C ASP A 24 13.85 28.84 -9.26
N ASP A 25 12.76 29.61 -9.16
CA ASP A 25 12.17 30.33 -8.03
C ASP A 25 10.67 30.66 -8.27
N ASP A 26 9.95 30.80 -7.14
CA ASP A 26 8.79 31.66 -6.85
C ASP A 26 7.43 31.52 -7.58
N LYS A 27 6.49 30.86 -6.89
CA LYS A 27 5.24 31.53 -6.47
C LYS A 27 4.66 30.88 -5.21
N ALA A 28 4.79 31.58 -4.09
CA ALA A 28 4.05 31.30 -2.87
C ALA A 28 2.53 31.45 -3.09
N THR A 29 1.77 30.39 -2.80
CA THR A 29 0.51 30.48 -2.05
C THR A 29 0.43 29.27 -1.13
N ALA A 30 0.70 29.49 0.15
CA ALA A 30 0.25 28.62 1.21
C ALA A 30 -1.30 28.67 1.23
N SER A 31 -1.93 27.56 0.86
CA SER A 31 -3.19 27.16 1.46
C SER A 31 -2.97 25.80 2.09
N ASN A 32 -2.62 25.84 3.38
CA ASN A 32 -3.18 24.89 4.34
C ASN A 32 -4.69 24.87 4.10
N ASP A 33 -5.23 23.76 3.60
CA ASP A 33 -6.38 23.15 4.25
C ASP A 33 -6.63 21.73 3.74
N ALA A 34 -6.92 20.86 4.71
CA ALA A 34 -7.40 19.50 4.56
C ALA A 34 -6.49 18.51 3.82
N ALA A 35 -5.33 18.22 4.42
CA ALA A 35 -5.01 16.83 4.69
C ALA A 35 -6.22 16.23 5.40
N LYS A 36 -7.17 15.64 4.65
CA LYS A 36 -8.29 14.91 5.21
C LYS A 36 -7.68 13.86 6.12
N PRO A 37 -7.77 13.99 7.45
CA PRO A 37 -7.38 12.90 8.31
C PRO A 37 -8.26 11.73 7.87
N ALA A 38 -7.66 10.57 7.68
CA ALA A 38 -8.38 9.31 7.84
C ALA A 38 -9.33 9.52 9.01
N ALA A 39 -10.63 9.38 8.76
CA ALA A 39 -11.71 9.72 9.69
C ALA A 39 -11.21 9.53 11.11
N ALA A 40 -11.08 10.64 11.85
CA ALA A 40 -10.68 10.60 13.24
C ALA A 40 -11.59 9.55 13.89
N ALA A 41 -11.02 8.41 14.25
CA ALA A 41 -11.67 7.54 15.19
C ALA A 41 -11.97 8.45 16.37
N ALA A 42 -13.26 8.60 16.69
CA ALA A 42 -13.71 9.38 17.84
C ALA A 42 -12.77 9.09 19.02
N PRO A 43 -12.36 10.10 19.81
CA PRO A 43 -11.39 9.91 20.87
C PRO A 43 -11.85 8.72 21.70
N ALA A 44 -11.12 7.60 21.57
CA ALA A 44 -11.38 6.45 22.38
C ALA A 44 -11.18 6.94 23.82
N PRO A 45 -12.11 6.62 24.76
CA PRO A 45 -11.95 7.01 26.14
C PRO A 45 -10.55 6.59 26.60
N GLU A 46 -9.85 7.44 27.36
CA GLU A 46 -8.50 7.17 27.86
C GLU A 46 -8.46 5.83 28.62
N LYS A 47 -8.19 4.76 27.87
CA LYS A 47 -8.05 3.42 28.43
C LYS A 47 -6.64 3.34 29.00
N LYS A 48 -6.54 3.26 30.33
CA LYS A 48 -5.27 3.05 31.04
C LYS A 48 -4.59 1.79 30.51
N GLY A 49 -3.25 1.81 30.45
CA GLY A 49 -2.37 0.83 29.78
C GLY A 49 -2.80 -0.67 29.79
N PRO A 50 -3.29 -1.26 30.90
CA PRO A 50 -3.76 -2.65 30.90
C PRO A 50 -5.01 -2.92 30.04
N ASP A 51 -5.86 -1.91 29.87
CA ASP A 51 -7.13 -2.01 29.13
C ASP A 51 -6.91 -1.80 27.62
N LEU A 52 -5.81 -1.16 27.22
CA LEU A 52 -5.37 -1.13 25.83
C LEU A 52 -4.86 -2.50 25.38
N VAL A 53 -4.07 -3.20 26.21
CA VAL A 53 -3.63 -4.57 25.91
C VAL A 53 -4.83 -5.50 25.81
N LYS A 54 -5.80 -5.37 26.72
CA LYS A 54 -7.03 -6.17 26.67
C LYS A 54 -7.89 -5.85 25.43
N ALA A 55 -8.08 -4.58 25.11
CA ALA A 55 -8.80 -4.16 23.91
C ALA A 55 -8.09 -4.57 22.61
N LEU A 56 -6.75 -4.53 22.60
CA LEU A 56 -5.93 -4.98 21.48
C LEU A 56 -6.03 -6.49 21.35
N SER A 57 -5.92 -7.27 22.44
CA SER A 57 -6.13 -8.73 22.41
C SER A 57 -7.55 -9.12 21.97
N SER A 58 -8.58 -8.38 22.40
CA SER A 58 -9.96 -8.61 21.95
C SER A 58 -10.19 -8.24 20.48
N LYS A 59 -9.37 -7.37 19.90
CA LYS A 59 -9.40 -6.99 18.47
C LYS A 59 -8.34 -7.68 17.61
N ALA A 60 -7.35 -8.33 18.24
CA ALA A 60 -6.24 -9.00 17.57
C ALA A 60 -6.62 -10.39 17.04
N GLY A 61 -7.78 -10.90 17.44
CA GLY A 61 -8.28 -12.18 16.97
C GLY A 61 -9.25 -11.98 15.82
N VAL A 62 -8.80 -12.31 14.61
CA VAL A 62 -9.64 -12.60 13.43
C VAL A 62 -10.22 -11.36 12.73
N ILE A 63 -9.65 -11.03 11.56
CA ILE A 63 -10.30 -10.14 10.60
C ILE A 63 -11.66 -10.74 10.24
N THR A 64 -12.74 -9.96 10.30
CA THR A 64 -14.06 -10.53 9.95
C THR A 64 -14.12 -10.86 8.46
N PRO A 65 -15.01 -11.77 8.02
CA PRO A 65 -15.19 -12.06 6.59
C PRO A 65 -15.52 -10.81 5.76
N GLU A 66 -16.29 -9.88 6.34
CA GLU A 66 -16.65 -8.62 5.71
C GLU A 66 -15.44 -7.69 5.56
N GLU A 67 -14.59 -7.60 6.60
CA GLU A 67 -13.36 -6.83 6.55
C GLU A 67 -12.35 -7.44 5.56
N LYS A 68 -12.28 -8.77 5.47
CA LYS A 68 -11.48 -9.49 4.46
C LYS A 68 -11.95 -9.13 3.05
N ALA A 69 -13.25 -9.22 2.78
CA ALA A 69 -13.82 -8.88 1.48
C ALA A 69 -13.57 -7.40 1.12
N ALA A 70 -13.74 -6.48 2.07
CA ALA A 70 -13.46 -5.06 1.88
C ALA A 70 -11.98 -4.80 1.58
N ALA A 71 -11.06 -5.50 2.25
CA ALA A 71 -9.63 -5.38 2.00
C ALA A 71 -9.24 -5.88 0.60
N ILE A 72 -9.82 -7.00 0.15
CA ILE A 72 -9.59 -7.55 -1.19
C ILE A 72 -10.13 -6.61 -2.27
N ALA A 73 -11.34 -6.08 -2.09
CA ALA A 73 -11.93 -5.12 -3.02
C ALA A 73 -11.10 -3.83 -3.10
N ARG A 74 -10.59 -3.34 -1.98
CA ARG A 74 -9.68 -2.20 -1.94
C ARG A 74 -8.36 -2.50 -2.67
N ALA A 75 -7.77 -3.67 -2.48
CA ALA A 75 -6.54 -4.07 -3.19
C ALA A 75 -6.75 -4.07 -4.70
N ARG A 76 -7.86 -4.65 -5.18
CA ARG A 76 -8.26 -4.61 -6.59
C ARG A 76 -8.36 -3.18 -7.12
N ALA A 77 -9.14 -2.34 -6.44
CA ALA A 77 -9.39 -0.97 -6.88
C ALA A 77 -8.09 -0.14 -6.93
N ASN A 78 -7.22 -0.31 -5.95
CA ASN A 78 -5.93 0.39 -5.90
C ASN A 78 -5.01 -0.03 -7.05
N ALA A 79 -4.94 -1.32 -7.37
CA ALA A 79 -4.15 -1.81 -8.49
C ALA A 79 -4.71 -1.35 -9.84
N GLN A 80 -6.03 -1.34 -10.00
CA GLN A 80 -6.68 -0.80 -11.20
C GLN A 80 -6.39 0.69 -11.36
N ALA A 81 -6.51 1.47 -10.28
CA ALA A 81 -6.20 2.91 -10.29
C ALA A 81 -4.72 3.17 -10.61
N ALA A 82 -3.80 2.38 -10.06
CA ALA A 82 -2.38 2.50 -10.37
C ALA A 82 -2.07 2.15 -11.83
N ALA A 83 -2.65 1.07 -12.37
CA ALA A 83 -2.51 0.68 -13.77
C ALA A 83 -3.08 1.75 -14.71
N GLN A 84 -4.22 2.34 -14.35
CA GLN A 84 -4.83 3.44 -15.08
C GLN A 84 -3.95 4.70 -15.07
N ALA A 85 -3.37 5.05 -13.91
CA ALA A 85 -2.51 6.22 -13.76
C ALA A 85 -1.25 6.16 -14.63
N VAL A 86 -0.75 4.96 -14.94
CA VAL A 86 0.40 4.76 -15.83
C VAL A 86 -0.01 4.49 -17.29
N GLY A 87 -1.30 4.65 -17.62
CA GLY A 87 -1.80 4.58 -18.99
C GLY A 87 -1.98 3.18 -19.57
N GLN A 88 -2.16 2.15 -18.73
CA GLN A 88 -2.47 0.80 -19.21
C GLN A 88 -3.86 0.73 -19.86
N ASP A 89 -4.04 -0.22 -20.79
CA ASP A 89 -5.33 -0.48 -21.41
C ASP A 89 -6.32 -1.20 -20.46
N ALA A 90 -7.59 -1.28 -20.86
CA ALA A 90 -8.64 -1.85 -20.03
C ALA A 90 -8.41 -3.32 -19.63
N THR A 91 -7.80 -4.11 -20.51
CA THR A 91 -7.48 -5.53 -20.23
C THR A 91 -6.37 -5.62 -19.20
N GLN A 92 -5.33 -4.80 -19.35
CA GLN A 92 -4.20 -4.74 -18.41
C GLN A 92 -4.62 -4.20 -17.04
N ILE A 93 -5.46 -3.17 -17.00
CA ILE A 93 -6.05 -2.64 -15.76
C ILE A 93 -6.85 -3.74 -15.04
N ALA A 94 -7.71 -4.47 -15.76
CA ALA A 94 -8.49 -5.55 -15.18
C ALA A 94 -7.57 -6.65 -14.61
N ALA A 95 -6.56 -7.08 -15.38
CA ALA A 95 -5.60 -8.08 -14.97
C ALA A 95 -4.79 -7.66 -13.73
N ALA A 96 -4.37 -6.39 -13.63
CA ALA A 96 -3.70 -5.85 -12.46
C ALA A 96 -4.60 -5.91 -11.21
N GLY A 97 -5.88 -5.56 -11.38
CA GLY A 97 -6.89 -5.68 -10.33
C GLY A 97 -7.11 -7.12 -9.87
N ASP A 98 -7.27 -8.05 -10.80
CA ASP A 98 -7.46 -9.48 -10.53
C ASP A 98 -6.26 -10.07 -9.79
N ALA A 99 -5.04 -9.76 -10.26
CA ALA A 99 -3.81 -10.21 -9.63
C ALA A 99 -3.67 -9.69 -8.18
N ALA A 100 -3.99 -8.41 -7.94
CA ALA A 100 -3.95 -7.83 -6.61
C ALA A 100 -5.00 -8.44 -5.66
N ALA A 101 -6.21 -8.69 -6.17
CA ALA A 101 -7.27 -9.34 -5.40
C ALA A 101 -6.87 -10.78 -5.01
N ALA A 102 -6.31 -11.54 -5.95
CA ALA A 102 -5.83 -12.90 -5.72
C ALA A 102 -4.66 -12.94 -4.73
N ALA A 103 -3.72 -11.99 -4.82
CA ALA A 103 -2.62 -11.87 -3.88
C ALA A 103 -3.12 -11.55 -2.47
N ALA A 104 -4.04 -10.59 -2.33
CA ALA A 104 -4.63 -10.24 -1.05
C ALA A 104 -5.37 -11.44 -0.41
N GLN A 105 -6.17 -12.14 -1.20
CA GLN A 105 -6.86 -13.37 -0.76
C GLN A 105 -5.85 -14.41 -0.25
N ARG A 106 -4.80 -14.70 -1.02
CA ARG A 106 -3.77 -15.67 -0.63
C ARG A 106 -3.10 -15.29 0.70
N SER A 107 -2.76 -14.02 0.90
CA SER A 107 -2.19 -13.55 2.17
C SER A 107 -3.15 -13.66 3.36
N PHE A 108 -4.46 -13.64 3.15
CA PHE A 108 -5.42 -13.94 4.22
C PHE A 108 -5.50 -15.44 4.49
N ASP A 109 -5.47 -16.28 3.46
CA ASP A 109 -5.56 -17.73 3.60
C ASP A 109 -4.31 -18.31 4.28
N GLU A 110 -3.11 -17.80 3.94
CA GLU A 110 -1.84 -18.16 4.58
C GLU A 110 -1.85 -17.83 6.08
N ARG A 111 -2.29 -16.62 6.45
CA ARG A 111 -2.42 -16.22 7.88
C ARG A 111 -3.43 -17.07 8.64
N GLN A 112 -4.52 -17.49 7.98
CA GLN A 112 -5.48 -18.40 8.59
C GLN A 112 -4.91 -19.81 8.78
N ALA A 113 -4.07 -20.29 7.86
CA ALA A 113 -3.39 -21.57 8.02
C ALA A 113 -2.35 -21.54 9.14
N GLU A 114 -1.56 -20.47 9.27
CA GLU A 114 -0.59 -20.27 10.35
C GLU A 114 -1.23 -20.15 11.73
N THR A 115 -2.44 -19.58 11.80
CA THR A 115 -3.20 -19.47 13.06
C THR A 115 -3.81 -20.82 13.46
N GLN A 116 -4.15 -21.69 12.50
CA GLN A 116 -4.70 -23.02 12.76
C GLN A 116 -3.64 -24.10 13.04
N ALA A 117 -2.38 -23.84 12.68
CA ALA A 117 -1.26 -24.74 12.94
C ALA A 117 -0.57 -24.51 14.31
N GLN A 118 -1.03 -23.51 15.07
CA GLN A 118 -0.61 -23.20 16.45
C GLN A 118 -1.65 -23.71 17.45
#